data_AF-A0A1H9SZK8-F1
#
_entry.id   AF-A0A1H9SZK8-F1
#
_cell.length_a   1.000
_cell.length_b   1.000
_cell.length_c   1.000
_cell.angle_alpha   90.00
_cell.angle_beta   90.00
_cell.angle_gamma   90.00
#
_symmetry.space_group_name_H-M   'P 1'
#
loop_
_entity.id
_entity.type
_entity.pdbx_description
1 polymer ?
#
loop_
_entity_poly.entity_id
_entity_poly.type
_entity_poly.pdbx_seq_one_letter_code
_entity_poly.pdbx_strand_id
1 'polypeptide(L)'
;MIRQHRWALTGIYFVIALLVGVVLGSVVQTQFNLAALQALGVEIPPGTRIATTLHDLASFAPLYAVLFSVGFVVSQTVAVALSRWLGGRFLALLCTGGAVVGLWATLWLVDTLAPPPTLIAATRGVAGFIAMLATAGVAGWLFARLRKRMANANRPRGFSGMALVLGVGSLAAALGTGQQAQAQQAQAQEGEESQAEGAYQIETLAEGLEHPWSLAFLPDGRMLVTERPGRLRLLSAEGDTLEASLSGVPEVFDSGQAGLFGVLLSPRFEDDQQLYLSYACGNELANRTCLASATLEDNGLADVSEIFRAQPAKQGAAHFGGRLAWLADDTLILTLGDGFDYREQAQQLESHIGSIVRLNSDGSVPADNPFVEHDDAQPEIFSYGHRNVQGLVFDADNNRLIAHEHGPRGGDEINIIEAGANYGWPIATGGLDYTGARVTPFEDYPGTEPPALEWTPSIAPSGMALYSGDLFPEWQGDLLVGALVNKEVRRVRLSDDAANAEDVEGLFGELEARIRDVRQGPEGAIYLLTDSPQGRLLRVTPQ
;
A
#
# COMPACT_ATOMS: atom_id res chain seq x y z
N MET A 1 -30.62 -9.48 45.30
CA MET A 1 -30.04 -8.10 45.23
C MET A 1 -28.51 -8.04 45.36
N ILE A 2 -27.88 -8.54 46.44
CA ILE A 2 -26.41 -8.40 46.64
C ILE A 2 -25.56 -9.03 45.52
N ARG A 3 -25.98 -10.19 44.98
CA ARG A 3 -25.24 -10.89 43.91
C ARG A 3 -25.30 -10.13 42.57
N GLN A 4 -26.45 -9.56 42.21
CA GLN A 4 -26.63 -8.76 40.99
C GLN A 4 -25.78 -7.47 41.03
N HIS A 5 -25.69 -6.79 42.17
CA HIS A 5 -24.83 -5.61 42.32
C HIS A 5 -23.34 -5.92 42.09
N ARG A 6 -22.85 -7.09 42.52
CA ARG A 6 -21.43 -7.47 42.36
C ARG A 6 -21.04 -7.72 40.91
N TRP A 7 -21.96 -8.27 40.11
CA TRP A 7 -21.74 -8.47 38.67
C TRP A 7 -21.73 -7.14 37.91
N ALA A 8 -22.68 -6.24 38.21
CA ALA A 8 -22.74 -4.91 37.60
C ALA A 8 -21.45 -4.10 37.84
N LEU A 9 -20.97 -4.02 39.09
CA LEU A 9 -19.72 -3.30 39.37
C LEU A 9 -18.48 -3.96 38.74
N THR A 10 -18.44 -5.30 38.63
CA THR A 10 -17.33 -5.97 37.95
C THR A 10 -17.32 -5.63 36.46
N GLY A 11 -18.49 -5.54 35.82
CA GLY A 11 -18.63 -5.04 34.46
C GLY A 11 -18.13 -3.61 34.30
N ILE A 12 -18.49 -2.70 35.22
CA ILE A 12 -17.99 -1.32 35.20
C ILE A 12 -16.45 -1.28 35.28
N TYR A 13 -15.84 -2.04 36.21
CA TYR A 13 -14.38 -2.07 36.32
C TYR A 13 -13.68 -2.66 35.11
N PHE A 14 -14.31 -3.64 34.46
CA PHE A 14 -13.82 -4.19 33.21
C PHE A 14 -13.83 -3.12 32.12
N VAL A 15 -14.93 -2.39 31.96
CA VAL A 15 -15.06 -1.30 30.98
C VAL A 15 -14.04 -0.19 31.27
N ILE A 16 -13.86 0.22 32.52
CA ILE A 16 -12.85 1.24 32.88
C ILE A 16 -11.44 0.76 32.50
N ALA A 17 -11.08 -0.47 32.85
CA ALA A 17 -9.76 -1.02 32.52
C ALA A 17 -9.54 -1.15 31.01
N LEU A 18 -10.58 -1.58 30.28
CA LEU A 18 -10.57 -1.67 28.83
C LEU A 18 -10.32 -0.30 28.20
N LEU A 19 -11.10 0.73 28.58
CA LEU A 19 -10.96 2.09 28.05
C LEU A 19 -9.58 2.69 28.34
N VAL A 20 -9.04 2.44 29.54
CA VAL A 20 -7.66 2.87 29.87
C VAL A 20 -6.64 2.16 28.97
N GLY A 21 -6.80 0.86 28.73
CA GLY A 21 -5.92 0.12 27.81
C GLY A 21 -5.99 0.63 26.38
N VAL A 22 -7.19 0.95 25.89
CA VAL A 22 -7.41 1.55 24.56
C VAL A 22 -6.69 2.90 24.45
N VAL A 23 -6.94 3.82 25.38
CA VAL A 23 -6.32 5.15 25.36
C VAL A 23 -4.80 5.05 25.44
N LEU A 24 -4.26 4.23 26.34
CA LEU A 24 -2.82 4.07 26.47
C LEU A 24 -2.20 3.46 25.21
N GLY A 25 -2.82 2.42 24.63
CA GLY A 25 -2.32 1.80 23.41
C GLY A 25 -2.37 2.76 22.21
N SER A 26 -3.44 3.55 22.06
CA SER A 26 -3.53 4.57 21.02
C SER A 26 -2.47 5.67 21.18
N VAL A 27 -2.22 6.15 22.40
CA VAL A 27 -1.15 7.13 22.65
C VAL A 27 0.21 6.53 22.32
N VAL A 28 0.49 5.29 22.77
CA VAL A 28 1.76 4.60 22.47
C VAL A 28 1.96 4.45 20.97
N GLN A 29 0.93 3.98 20.24
CA GLN A 29 0.94 3.87 18.79
C GLN A 29 1.38 5.18 18.13
N THR A 30 0.68 6.28 18.43
CA THR A 30 0.97 7.59 17.83
C THR A 30 2.37 8.09 18.22
N GLN A 31 2.81 7.90 19.47
CA GLN A 31 4.13 8.39 19.89
C GLN A 31 5.28 7.63 19.22
N PHE A 32 5.15 6.32 19.02
CA PHE A 32 6.15 5.55 18.27
C PHE A 32 6.20 5.96 16.81
N ASN A 33 5.04 6.20 16.20
CA ASN A 33 4.95 6.70 14.83
C ASN A 33 5.65 8.07 14.68
N LEU A 34 5.37 9.01 15.58
CA LEU A 34 6.01 10.34 15.57
C LEU A 34 7.51 10.28 15.91
N ALA A 35 7.93 9.35 16.78
CA ALA A 35 9.34 9.15 17.10
C ALA A 35 10.14 8.62 15.91
N ALA A 36 9.54 7.76 15.08
CA ALA A 36 10.15 7.28 13.84
C ALA A 36 10.41 8.43 12.86
N LEU A 37 9.43 9.33 12.67
CA LEU A 37 9.61 10.53 11.84
C LEU A 37 10.70 11.45 12.38
N GLN A 38 10.75 11.67 13.69
CA GLN A 38 11.83 12.47 14.29
C GLN A 38 13.22 11.85 14.11
N ALA A 39 13.32 10.52 14.06
CA ALA A 39 14.58 9.84 13.77
C ALA A 39 15.08 10.10 12.33
N LEU A 40 14.17 10.46 11.41
CA LEU A 40 14.48 10.91 10.05
C LEU A 40 14.83 12.42 9.98
N GLY A 41 14.93 13.10 11.12
CA GLY A 41 15.22 14.54 11.17
C GLY A 41 13.98 15.44 11.04
N VAL A 42 12.77 14.88 11.06
CA VAL A 42 11.52 15.65 10.97
C VAL A 42 11.28 16.43 12.27
N GLU A 43 11.12 17.75 12.15
CA GLU A 43 10.78 18.61 13.28
C GLU A 43 9.28 18.51 13.59
N ILE A 44 8.95 18.06 14.81
CA ILE A 44 7.56 17.91 15.25
C ILE A 44 7.31 18.79 16.48
N PRO A 45 6.76 20.00 16.30
CA PRO A 45 6.44 20.90 17.40
C PRO A 45 5.52 20.23 18.44
N PRO A 46 5.62 20.60 19.73
CA PRO A 46 4.77 20.03 20.78
C PRO A 46 3.27 20.15 20.50
N GLY A 47 2.84 21.27 19.90
CA GLY A 47 1.44 21.50 19.50
C GLY A 47 0.98 20.48 18.45
N THR A 48 1.78 20.28 17.41
CA THR A 48 1.52 19.30 16.35
C THR A 48 1.42 17.89 16.92
N ARG A 49 2.38 17.49 17.78
CA ARG A 49 2.36 16.18 18.45
C ARG A 49 1.07 15.94 19.25
N ILE A 50 0.62 16.94 20.01
CA ILE A 50 -0.63 16.86 20.78
C ILE A 50 -1.82 16.73 19.83
N ALA A 51 -1.87 17.54 18.77
CA ALA A 51 -2.94 17.50 17.77
C ALA A 51 -3.03 16.13 17.08
N THR A 52 -1.91 15.55 16.65
CA THR A 52 -1.88 14.19 16.07
C THR A 52 -2.37 13.15 17.05
N THR A 53 -1.97 13.25 18.32
CA THR A 53 -2.39 12.31 19.37
C THR A 53 -3.90 12.39 19.62
N LEU A 54 -4.46 13.61 19.65
CA LEU A 54 -5.90 13.82 19.79
C LEU A 54 -6.68 13.30 18.57
N HIS A 55 -6.14 13.52 17.37
CA HIS A 55 -6.70 12.98 16.13
C HIS A 55 -6.77 11.45 16.19
N ASP A 56 -5.66 10.78 16.49
CA ASP A 56 -5.60 9.31 16.53
C ASP A 56 -6.44 8.72 17.67
N LEU A 57 -6.61 9.43 18.78
CA LEU A 57 -7.59 9.04 19.80
C LEU A 57 -9.03 9.04 19.29
N ALA A 58 -9.35 9.84 18.27
CA ALA A 58 -10.67 9.84 17.63
C ALA A 58 -10.76 8.84 16.46
N SER A 59 -9.71 8.73 15.64
CA SER A 59 -9.74 7.95 14.40
C SER A 59 -9.25 6.51 14.54
N PHE A 60 -8.19 6.27 15.34
CA PHE A 60 -7.58 4.96 15.54
C PHE A 60 -8.16 4.20 16.75
N ALA A 61 -8.40 4.90 17.86
CA ALA A 61 -8.86 4.26 19.10
C ALA A 61 -10.13 3.40 18.95
N PRO A 62 -11.14 3.73 18.11
CA PRO A 62 -12.30 2.87 17.89
C PRO A 62 -11.92 1.49 17.33
N LEU A 63 -11.06 1.45 16.31
CA LEU A 63 -10.58 0.19 15.74
C LEU A 63 -9.74 -0.58 16.76
N TYR A 64 -8.81 0.11 17.42
CA TYR A 64 -7.99 -0.51 18.46
C TYR A 64 -8.84 -1.05 19.62
N ALA A 65 -9.94 -0.39 19.97
CA ALA A 65 -10.88 -0.87 20.98
C ALA A 65 -11.50 -2.22 20.58
N VAL A 66 -11.88 -2.40 19.31
CA VAL A 66 -12.39 -3.69 18.81
C VAL A 66 -11.33 -4.77 18.96
N LEU A 67 -10.13 -4.53 18.45
CA LEU A 67 -9.02 -5.49 18.53
C LEU A 67 -8.68 -5.84 19.98
N PHE A 68 -8.40 -4.83 20.80
CA PHE A 68 -8.02 -5.02 22.20
C PHE A 68 -9.13 -5.71 23.00
N SER A 69 -10.41 -5.40 22.75
CA SER A 69 -11.54 -6.01 23.46
C SER A 69 -11.61 -7.53 23.29
N VAL A 70 -11.33 -8.05 22.09
CA VAL A 70 -11.38 -9.49 21.80
C VAL A 70 -10.40 -10.24 22.70
N GLY A 71 -9.12 -9.85 22.68
CA GLY A 71 -8.09 -10.45 23.51
C GLY A 71 -8.31 -10.19 25.01
N PHE A 72 -8.80 -9.01 25.37
CA PHE A 72 -9.01 -8.62 26.76
C PHE A 72 -10.18 -9.38 27.41
N VAL A 73 -11.32 -9.56 26.74
CA VAL A 73 -12.47 -10.33 27.27
C VAL A 73 -12.06 -11.77 27.57
N VAL A 74 -11.40 -12.44 26.61
CA VAL A 74 -10.98 -13.83 26.74
C VAL A 74 -9.97 -13.96 27.88
N SER A 75 -8.90 -13.16 27.85
CA SER A 75 -7.83 -13.25 28.84
C SER A 75 -8.28 -12.94 30.25
N GLN A 76 -9.11 -11.91 30.46
CA GLN A 76 -9.59 -11.56 31.79
C GLN A 76 -10.57 -12.61 32.33
N THR A 77 -11.39 -13.22 31.48
CA THR A 77 -12.28 -14.32 31.90
C THR A 77 -11.47 -15.51 32.42
N VAL A 78 -10.43 -15.91 31.69
CA VAL A 78 -9.51 -16.99 32.08
C VAL A 78 -8.76 -16.63 33.37
N ALA A 79 -8.19 -15.43 33.46
CA ALA A 79 -7.46 -14.97 34.64
C ALA A 79 -8.34 -14.99 35.91
N VAL A 80 -9.59 -14.54 35.80
CA VAL A 80 -10.56 -14.58 36.89
C VAL A 80 -10.90 -16.02 37.29
N ALA A 81 -11.09 -16.92 36.33
CA ALA A 81 -11.35 -18.33 36.61
C ALA A 81 -10.16 -19.00 37.33
N LEU A 82 -8.95 -18.84 36.81
CA LEU A 82 -7.72 -19.36 37.40
C LEU A 82 -7.46 -18.81 38.80
N SER A 83 -7.76 -17.54 39.05
CA SER A 83 -7.60 -16.93 40.39
C SER A 83 -8.47 -17.59 41.47
N ARG A 84 -9.57 -18.26 41.08
CA ARG A 84 -10.41 -19.01 42.02
C ARG A 84 -9.74 -20.32 42.46
N TRP A 85 -8.91 -20.90 41.60
CA TRP A 85 -8.18 -22.15 41.86
C TRP A 85 -6.84 -21.88 42.56
N LEU A 86 -6.06 -20.94 42.05
CA LEU A 86 -4.71 -20.62 42.55
C LEU A 86 -4.73 -19.70 43.78
N GLY A 87 -5.86 -19.06 44.05
CA GLY A 87 -6.07 -18.14 45.16
C GLY A 87 -5.94 -16.67 44.77
N GLY A 88 -6.70 -15.82 45.49
CA GLY A 88 -6.87 -14.40 45.15
C GLY A 88 -5.60 -13.54 45.22
N ARG A 89 -4.52 -14.02 45.83
CA ARG A 89 -3.20 -13.35 45.83
C ARG A 89 -2.58 -13.23 44.44
N PHE A 90 -2.90 -14.17 43.54
CA PHE A 90 -2.37 -14.18 42.17
C PHE A 90 -3.23 -13.38 41.19
N LEU A 91 -4.38 -12.82 41.62
CA LEU A 91 -5.30 -12.14 40.70
C LEU A 91 -4.65 -11.03 39.89
N ALA A 92 -3.81 -10.19 40.51
CA ALA A 92 -3.13 -9.11 39.82
C ALA A 92 -2.14 -9.63 38.77
N LEU A 93 -1.35 -10.67 39.11
CA LEU A 93 -0.42 -11.29 38.20
C LEU A 93 -1.14 -11.94 37.00
N LEU A 94 -2.20 -12.70 37.28
CA LEU A 94 -2.99 -13.39 36.26
C LEU A 94 -3.70 -12.42 35.32
N CYS A 95 -4.30 -11.34 35.83
CA CYS A 95 -4.94 -10.33 34.98
C CYS A 95 -3.93 -9.55 34.13
N THR A 96 -2.78 -9.18 34.71
CA THR A 96 -1.69 -8.47 34.00
C THR A 96 -1.11 -9.34 32.90
N GLY A 97 -0.63 -10.54 33.25
CA GLY A 97 -0.05 -11.48 32.28
C GLY A 97 -1.09 -11.96 31.26
N GLY A 98 -2.33 -12.18 31.69
CA GLY A 98 -3.44 -12.50 30.80
C GLY A 98 -3.67 -11.41 29.76
N ALA A 99 -3.71 -10.13 30.16
CA ALA A 99 -3.92 -9.03 29.20
C ALA A 99 -2.79 -8.93 28.18
N VAL A 100 -1.53 -9.11 28.61
CA VAL A 100 -0.36 -9.16 27.72
C VAL A 100 -0.50 -10.28 26.70
N VAL A 101 -0.77 -11.51 27.14
CA VAL A 101 -0.95 -12.68 26.25
C VAL A 101 -2.17 -12.49 25.35
N GLY A 102 -3.24 -11.88 25.87
CA GLY A 102 -4.46 -11.61 25.12
C GLY A 102 -4.22 -10.65 23.96
N LEU A 103 -3.55 -9.53 24.19
CA LEU A 103 -3.20 -8.60 23.11
C LEU A 103 -2.21 -9.22 22.13
N TRP A 104 -1.17 -9.90 22.63
CA TRP A 104 -0.21 -10.63 21.79
C TRP A 104 -0.91 -11.60 20.82
N ALA A 105 -1.83 -12.42 21.33
CA ALA A 105 -2.56 -13.38 20.51
C ALA A 105 -3.48 -12.70 19.49
N THR A 106 -4.09 -11.56 19.84
CA THR A 106 -4.91 -10.79 18.88
C THR A 106 -4.05 -10.21 17.76
N LEU A 107 -2.91 -9.60 18.07
CA LEU A 107 -2.02 -9.04 17.05
C LEU A 107 -1.49 -10.13 16.11
N TRP A 108 -0.98 -11.23 16.69
CA TRP A 108 -0.50 -12.37 15.92
C TRP A 108 -1.58 -12.93 14.98
N LEU A 109 -2.83 -13.05 15.46
CA LEU A 109 -3.93 -13.54 14.65
C LEU A 109 -4.26 -12.60 13.49
N VAL A 110 -4.28 -11.29 13.74
CA VAL A 110 -4.54 -10.28 12.70
C VAL A 110 -3.44 -10.31 11.63
N ASP A 111 -2.18 -10.30 12.05
CA ASP A 111 -1.04 -10.33 11.12
C ASP A 111 -0.97 -11.65 10.33
N THR A 112 -1.50 -12.75 10.88
CA THR A 112 -1.57 -14.04 10.17
C THR A 112 -2.72 -14.08 9.14
N LEU A 113 -3.81 -13.36 9.39
CA LEU A 113 -5.03 -13.42 8.57
C LEU A 113 -5.10 -12.32 7.49
N ALA A 114 -4.32 -11.25 7.60
CA ALA A 114 -4.33 -10.12 6.67
C ALA A 114 -3.03 -10.08 5.82
N PRO A 115 -3.08 -10.31 4.50
CA PRO A 115 -1.93 -10.16 3.63
C PRO A 115 -1.90 -8.80 2.89
N PRO A 116 -0.74 -8.10 2.80
CA PRO A 116 0.26 -7.81 3.84
C PRO A 116 0.26 -6.30 4.17
N PRO A 117 1.00 -5.82 5.18
CA PRO A 117 1.38 -6.33 6.52
C PRO A 117 1.08 -5.32 7.68
N THR A 118 1.60 -5.65 8.89
CA THR A 118 1.57 -4.94 10.18
C THR A 118 0.49 -3.86 10.36
N LEU A 119 -0.69 -4.25 10.85
CA LEU A 119 -1.82 -3.33 10.99
C LEU A 119 -1.51 -2.16 11.94
N ILE A 120 -0.77 -2.40 13.02
CA ILE A 120 -0.45 -1.37 14.01
C ILE A 120 1.00 -0.93 13.84
N ALA A 121 1.22 0.22 13.20
CA ALA A 121 2.54 0.78 12.94
C ALA A 121 3.61 0.64 14.06
N ALA A 122 3.27 0.85 15.33
CA ALA A 122 4.21 0.72 16.45
C ALA A 122 4.71 -0.71 16.68
N THR A 123 4.01 -1.73 16.15
CA THR A 123 4.42 -3.12 16.29
C THR A 123 5.43 -3.57 15.23
N ARG A 124 5.80 -2.70 14.26
CA ARG A 124 6.89 -2.97 13.30
C ARG A 124 8.24 -3.20 13.99
N GLY A 125 8.47 -2.51 15.11
CA GLY A 125 9.69 -2.65 15.92
C GLY A 125 9.45 -3.37 17.24
N VAL A 126 10.46 -4.08 17.73
CA VAL A 126 10.42 -4.81 19.02
C VAL A 126 10.07 -3.88 20.19
N ALA A 127 10.63 -2.66 20.21
CA ALA A 127 10.38 -1.71 21.29
C ALA A 127 8.92 -1.26 21.36
N GLY A 128 8.31 -0.92 20.21
CA GLY A 128 6.92 -0.50 20.15
C GLY A 128 5.96 -1.66 20.40
N PHE A 129 6.29 -2.87 19.92
CA PHE A 129 5.55 -4.08 20.27
C PHE A 129 5.52 -4.33 21.79
N ILE A 130 6.68 -4.27 22.46
CA ILE A 130 6.76 -4.42 23.92
C ILE A 130 5.97 -3.30 24.63
N ALA A 131 6.05 -2.07 24.15
CA ALA A 131 5.31 -0.95 24.72
C ALA A 131 3.79 -1.16 24.61
N MET A 132 3.30 -1.61 23.46
CA MET A 132 1.89 -1.96 23.25
C MET A 132 1.44 -3.04 24.24
N LEU A 133 2.21 -4.12 24.39
CA LEU A 133 1.93 -5.18 25.36
C LEU A 133 1.94 -4.66 26.81
N ALA A 134 2.83 -3.73 27.15
CA ALA A 134 2.87 -3.12 28.47
C ALA A 134 1.58 -2.34 28.78
N THR A 135 0.99 -1.64 27.81
CA THR A 135 -0.31 -0.95 28.00
C THR A 135 -1.44 -1.93 28.35
N ALA A 136 -1.46 -3.09 27.71
CA ALA A 136 -2.39 -4.17 28.04
C ALA A 136 -2.17 -4.67 29.47
N GLY A 137 -0.91 -4.86 29.88
CA GLY A 137 -0.54 -5.22 31.24
C GLY A 137 -1.08 -4.22 32.28
N VAL A 138 -0.95 -2.91 32.02
CA VAL A 138 -1.50 -1.85 32.88
C VAL A 138 -3.02 -1.96 33.01
N ALA A 139 -3.73 -2.21 31.91
CA ALA A 139 -5.18 -2.43 31.92
C ALA A 139 -5.58 -3.65 32.77
N GLY A 140 -4.89 -4.79 32.58
CA GLY A 140 -5.11 -6.00 33.38
C GLY A 140 -4.85 -5.79 34.87
N TRP A 141 -3.76 -5.10 35.21
CA TRP A 141 -3.45 -4.73 36.60
C TRP A 141 -4.53 -3.82 37.21
N LEU A 142 -5.00 -2.82 36.46
CA LEU A 142 -6.04 -1.89 36.90
C LEU A 142 -7.35 -2.63 37.19
N PHE A 143 -7.75 -3.54 36.30
CA PHE A 143 -8.93 -4.39 36.49
C PHE A 143 -8.84 -5.18 37.81
N ALA A 144 -7.70 -5.84 38.07
CA ALA A 144 -7.47 -6.58 39.30
C ALA A 144 -7.51 -5.67 40.55
N ARG A 145 -6.93 -4.47 40.47
CA ARG A 145 -6.88 -3.50 41.59
C ARG A 145 -8.27 -2.98 41.94
N LEU A 146 -9.08 -2.61 40.95
CA LEU A 146 -10.46 -2.18 41.15
C LEU A 146 -11.32 -3.30 41.76
N ARG A 147 -11.13 -4.53 41.28
CA ARG A 147 -11.83 -5.71 41.82
C ARG A 147 -11.42 -6.05 43.25
N LYS A 148 -10.14 -5.91 43.61
CA LYS A 148 -9.64 -6.15 44.99
C LYS A 148 -10.15 -5.09 45.97
N ARG A 149 -10.27 -3.82 45.55
CA ARG A 149 -10.88 -2.76 46.38
C ARG A 149 -12.33 -3.09 46.77
N MET A 150 -13.11 -3.69 45.86
CA MET A 150 -14.46 -4.18 46.18
C MET A 150 -14.43 -5.32 47.21
N ALA A 151 -13.52 -6.28 47.07
CA ALA A 151 -13.43 -7.41 48.01
C ALA A 151 -13.11 -6.96 49.44
N ASN A 152 -12.36 -5.85 49.59
CA ASN A 152 -11.99 -5.28 50.89
C ASN A 152 -13.04 -4.29 51.45
N ALA A 153 -13.92 -3.75 50.60
CA ALA A 153 -14.95 -2.79 50.99
C ALA A 153 -16.27 -3.49 51.32
N ASN A 154 -16.39 -4.06 52.53
CA ASN A 154 -17.68 -4.52 53.04
C ASN A 154 -17.86 -4.24 54.55
N ARG A 155 -18.42 -3.06 54.88
CA ARG A 155 -19.53 -2.85 55.83
C ARG A 155 -20.33 -1.61 55.38
N PRO A 156 -21.67 -1.59 55.57
CA PRO A 156 -22.59 -0.83 54.72
C PRO A 156 -22.88 0.56 55.27
N ARG A 157 -23.28 1.49 54.40
CA ARG A 157 -24.32 2.48 54.69
C ARG A 157 -25.09 2.76 53.40
N GLY A 158 -26.41 2.76 53.54
CA GLY A 158 -27.36 2.77 52.43
C GLY A 158 -27.24 4.00 51.56
N PHE A 159 -27.34 3.77 50.25
CA PHE A 159 -27.77 4.79 49.32
C PHE A 159 -28.88 4.17 48.48
N SER A 160 -30.11 4.63 48.72
CA SER A 160 -31.26 4.38 47.87
C SER A 160 -31.30 5.54 46.88
N GLY A 161 -31.15 5.27 45.59
CA GLY A 161 -31.06 6.31 44.57
C GLY A 161 -30.89 5.75 43.17
N MET A 162 -32.03 5.36 42.60
CA MET A 162 -32.44 5.42 41.19
C MET A 162 -31.40 5.25 40.04
N ALA A 163 -31.67 4.21 39.24
CA ALA A 163 -31.52 4.09 37.78
C ALA A 163 -30.17 4.39 37.08
N LEU A 164 -29.57 3.33 36.52
CA LEU A 164 -29.19 3.36 35.11
C LEU A 164 -29.25 1.94 34.53
N VAL A 165 -30.14 1.76 33.56
CA VAL A 165 -30.17 0.64 32.62
C VAL A 165 -28.99 0.82 31.68
N LEU A 166 -28.09 -0.15 31.59
CA LEU A 166 -27.27 -0.36 30.39
C LEU A 166 -27.19 -1.86 30.10
N GLY A 167 -27.83 -2.23 28.99
CA GLY A 167 -27.92 -3.59 28.50
C GLY A 167 -26.56 -4.13 28.08
N VAL A 168 -26.30 -5.37 28.48
CA VAL A 168 -25.48 -6.28 27.70
C VAL A 168 -26.40 -6.81 26.61
N GLY A 169 -26.23 -6.29 25.40
CA GLY A 169 -27.02 -6.67 24.24
C GLY A 169 -26.90 -5.59 23.17
N SER A 170 -26.06 -5.88 22.17
CA SER A 170 -25.83 -5.16 20.90
C SER A 170 -24.61 -4.21 20.82
N LEU A 171 -23.41 -4.79 20.96
CA LEU A 171 -22.27 -4.46 20.09
C LEU A 171 -22.10 -5.57 19.04
N ALA A 172 -23.23 -5.91 18.41
CA ALA A 172 -23.36 -6.71 17.19
C ALA A 172 -24.22 -5.92 16.19
N ALA A 173 -24.10 -4.59 16.22
CA ALA A 173 -24.78 -3.64 15.34
C ALA A 173 -23.88 -2.39 15.10
N ALA A 174 -22.56 -2.62 14.98
CA ALA A 174 -21.61 -1.67 14.37
C ALA A 174 -20.88 -2.32 13.18
N LEU A 175 -21.52 -3.35 12.60
CA LEU A 175 -21.24 -3.94 11.28
C LEU A 175 -22.44 -3.71 10.34
N GLY A 176 -23.30 -2.72 10.61
CA GLY A 176 -24.57 -2.52 9.88
C GLY A 176 -25.04 -1.08 9.70
N THR A 177 -24.25 -0.07 10.07
CA THR A 177 -24.62 1.35 9.87
C THR A 177 -23.47 2.22 9.35
N GLY A 178 -22.46 1.60 8.71
CA GLY A 178 -21.53 2.31 7.82
C GLY A 178 -22.09 2.53 6.42
N GLN A 179 -23.21 1.88 6.08
CA GLN A 179 -23.74 1.83 4.72
C GLN A 179 -24.82 2.89 4.41
N GLN A 180 -25.17 3.75 5.37
CA GLN A 180 -26.13 4.85 5.16
C GLN A 180 -25.54 6.26 5.34
N ALA A 181 -24.32 6.39 5.87
CA ALA A 181 -23.59 7.67 5.80
C ALA A 181 -22.81 7.82 4.46
N GLN A 182 -22.49 6.71 3.80
CA GLN A 182 -21.94 6.71 2.44
C GLN A 182 -23.00 7.01 1.36
N ALA A 183 -24.28 6.73 1.63
CA ALA A 183 -25.36 6.98 0.67
C ALA A 183 -25.69 8.47 0.48
N GLN A 184 -25.22 9.37 1.36
CA GLN A 184 -25.54 10.80 1.30
C GLN A 184 -24.34 11.71 1.02
N GLN A 185 -23.12 11.15 0.95
CA GLN A 185 -21.96 11.80 0.33
C GLN A 185 -21.65 11.24 -1.07
N ALA A 186 -22.19 10.08 -1.44
CA ALA A 186 -22.24 9.63 -2.83
C ALA A 186 -23.27 10.40 -3.70
N GLN A 187 -24.09 11.28 -3.13
CA GLN A 187 -25.11 12.07 -3.85
C GLN A 187 -24.72 13.54 -4.08
N ALA A 188 -23.42 13.87 -4.00
CA ALA A 188 -22.90 15.19 -4.41
C ALA A 188 -21.87 15.11 -5.55
N GLN A 189 -21.71 13.94 -6.17
CA GLN A 189 -21.03 13.72 -7.44
C GLN A 189 -21.90 12.79 -8.32
N GLU A 190 -23.17 13.14 -8.49
CA GLU A 190 -23.85 12.85 -9.76
C GLU A 190 -23.48 13.99 -10.72
N GLY A 191 -22.20 14.00 -11.12
CA GLY A 191 -21.74 14.70 -12.30
C GLY A 191 -21.88 13.72 -13.45
N GLU A 192 -22.85 13.98 -14.32
CA GLU A 192 -23.01 13.46 -15.68
C GLU A 192 -22.66 11.98 -15.88
N GLU A 193 -23.69 11.11 -15.91
CA GLU A 193 -23.60 9.81 -16.58
C GLU A 193 -22.91 10.02 -17.94
N SER A 194 -21.68 9.51 -18.06
CA SER A 194 -20.83 9.60 -19.24
C SER A 194 -21.62 9.15 -20.46
N GLN A 195 -21.82 10.09 -21.38
CA GLN A 195 -22.35 9.86 -22.72
C GLN A 195 -21.30 9.16 -23.60
N ALA A 196 -20.78 8.01 -23.17
CA ALA A 196 -19.78 7.25 -23.94
C ALA A 196 -20.26 5.87 -24.42
N GLU A 197 -21.52 5.48 -24.16
CA GLU A 197 -22.17 4.38 -24.90
C GLU A 197 -22.36 4.79 -26.37
N GLY A 198 -21.28 4.73 -27.16
CA GLY A 198 -21.29 5.03 -28.59
C GLY A 198 -19.98 5.59 -29.19
N ALA A 199 -18.95 5.92 -28.40
CA ALA A 199 -17.72 6.54 -28.93
C ALA A 199 -16.61 5.52 -29.28
N TYR A 200 -16.59 4.36 -28.63
CA TYR A 200 -15.57 3.33 -28.81
C TYR A 200 -16.16 1.91 -28.81
N GLN A 201 -15.33 0.94 -29.17
CA GLN A 201 -15.59 -0.49 -29.06
C GLN A 201 -14.44 -1.17 -28.30
N ILE A 202 -14.78 -2.17 -27.48
CA ILE A 202 -13.81 -2.96 -26.71
C ILE A 202 -13.83 -4.41 -27.21
N GLU A 203 -12.70 -4.86 -27.73
CA GLU A 203 -12.46 -6.23 -28.19
C GLU A 203 -11.63 -6.99 -27.16
N THR A 204 -11.99 -8.25 -26.88
CA THR A 204 -11.14 -9.15 -26.08
C THR A 204 -10.23 -9.94 -27.02
N LEU A 205 -8.93 -9.67 -26.97
CA LEU A 205 -7.94 -10.34 -27.80
C LEU A 205 -7.44 -11.64 -27.18
N ALA A 206 -7.24 -11.66 -25.86
CA ALA A 206 -6.81 -12.86 -25.14
C ALA A 206 -7.49 -12.98 -23.78
N GLU A 207 -7.72 -14.22 -23.36
CA GLU A 207 -8.31 -14.58 -22.07
C GLU A 207 -7.46 -15.65 -21.37
N GLY A 208 -7.75 -15.90 -20.09
CA GLY A 208 -7.05 -16.93 -19.31
C GLY A 208 -5.61 -16.57 -18.98
N LEU A 209 -5.31 -15.26 -18.94
CA LEU A 209 -4.02 -14.76 -18.48
C LEU A 209 -4.03 -14.73 -16.94
N GLU A 210 -3.03 -15.31 -16.27
CA GLU A 210 -3.02 -15.36 -14.80
C GLU A 210 -2.33 -14.12 -14.22
N HIS A 211 -3.10 -13.15 -13.74
CA HIS A 211 -2.59 -11.87 -13.24
C HIS A 211 -1.58 -11.22 -14.20
N PRO A 212 -1.95 -10.94 -15.45
CA PRO A 212 -1.07 -10.30 -16.41
C PRO A 212 -0.65 -8.91 -15.89
N TRP A 213 0.63 -8.54 -16.01
CA TRP A 213 1.20 -7.36 -15.34
C TRP A 213 1.70 -6.27 -16.29
N SER A 214 2.38 -6.63 -17.37
CA SER A 214 2.92 -5.70 -18.38
C SER A 214 2.72 -6.26 -19.79
N LEU A 215 2.50 -5.36 -20.74
CA LEU A 215 2.43 -5.63 -22.18
C LEU A 215 3.56 -4.89 -22.92
N ALA A 216 4.21 -5.56 -23.87
CA ALA A 216 5.12 -4.96 -24.85
C ALA A 216 4.78 -5.44 -26.27
N PHE A 217 4.77 -4.52 -27.23
CA PHE A 217 4.55 -4.82 -28.65
C PHE A 217 5.88 -5.07 -29.34
N LEU A 218 6.02 -6.20 -30.03
CA LEU A 218 7.14 -6.48 -30.91
C LEU A 218 6.95 -5.74 -32.26
N PRO A 219 8.03 -5.41 -32.99
CA PRO A 219 7.94 -4.69 -34.26
C PRO A 219 7.12 -5.40 -35.35
N ASP A 220 7.01 -6.72 -35.27
CA ASP A 220 6.21 -7.53 -36.20
C ASP A 220 4.73 -7.67 -35.79
N GLY A 221 4.31 -6.96 -34.74
CA GLY A 221 2.93 -6.95 -34.24
C GLY A 221 2.62 -8.02 -33.20
N ARG A 222 3.53 -8.98 -32.95
CA ARG A 222 3.39 -9.91 -31.81
C ARG A 222 3.44 -9.15 -30.49
N MET A 223 2.97 -9.79 -29.43
CA MET A 223 2.90 -9.18 -28.11
C MET A 223 3.54 -10.08 -27.05
N LEU A 224 4.33 -9.47 -26.17
CA LEU A 224 4.83 -10.08 -24.95
C LEU A 224 3.97 -9.66 -23.76
N VAL A 225 3.49 -10.61 -22.97
CA VAL A 225 2.71 -10.35 -21.76
C VAL A 225 3.34 -11.06 -20.57
N THR A 226 3.73 -10.31 -19.54
CA THR A 226 4.18 -10.91 -18.27
C THR A 226 2.97 -11.31 -17.43
N GLU A 227 3.05 -12.47 -16.79
CA GLU A 227 2.10 -12.97 -15.79
C GLU A 227 2.82 -13.02 -14.44
N ARG A 228 2.20 -12.44 -13.40
CA ARG A 228 2.82 -12.31 -12.06
C ARG A 228 3.43 -13.62 -11.52
N PRO A 229 2.82 -14.81 -11.71
CA PRO A 229 3.41 -16.08 -11.27
C PRO A 229 4.73 -16.51 -11.93
N GLY A 230 5.31 -15.69 -12.82
CA GLY A 230 6.63 -15.95 -13.39
C GLY A 230 6.62 -16.46 -14.83
N ARG A 231 5.62 -16.08 -15.64
CA ARG A 231 5.52 -16.52 -17.05
C ARG A 231 5.56 -15.33 -17.99
N LEU A 232 6.28 -15.48 -19.09
CA LEU A 232 6.29 -14.53 -20.21
C LEU A 232 5.57 -15.18 -21.39
N ARG A 233 4.37 -14.69 -21.70
CA ARG A 233 3.54 -15.16 -22.82
C ARG A 233 3.98 -14.48 -24.10
N LEU A 234 3.97 -15.22 -25.21
CA LEU A 234 4.06 -14.67 -26.56
C LEU A 234 2.72 -14.86 -27.25
N LEU A 235 2.12 -13.76 -27.70
CA LEU A 235 0.84 -13.73 -28.40
C LEU A 235 1.03 -13.23 -29.85
N SER A 236 0.16 -13.65 -30.76
CA SER A 236 0.06 -13.04 -32.09
C SER A 236 -0.52 -11.62 -32.00
N ALA A 237 -0.53 -10.89 -33.12
CA ALA A 237 -1.17 -9.57 -33.20
C ALA A 237 -2.69 -9.64 -32.91
N GLU A 238 -3.31 -10.77 -33.23
CA GLU A 238 -4.73 -11.06 -33.01
C GLU A 238 -5.02 -11.60 -31.59
N GLY A 239 -3.99 -11.81 -30.77
CA GLY A 239 -4.12 -12.29 -29.39
C GLY A 239 -4.06 -13.81 -29.19
N ASP A 240 -3.87 -14.58 -30.26
CA ASP A 240 -3.69 -16.03 -30.15
C ASP A 240 -2.41 -16.36 -29.37
N THR A 241 -2.46 -17.32 -28.44
CA THR A 241 -1.27 -17.75 -27.71
C THR A 241 -0.35 -18.54 -28.63
N LEU A 242 0.81 -17.97 -28.94
CA LEU A 242 1.89 -18.64 -29.68
C LEU A 242 2.75 -19.47 -28.72
N GLU A 243 3.14 -18.90 -27.58
CA GLU A 243 3.85 -19.60 -26.51
C GLU A 243 3.22 -19.28 -25.15
N ALA A 244 2.88 -20.34 -24.40
CA ALA A 244 2.23 -20.22 -23.08
C ALA A 244 3.21 -19.82 -21.97
N SER A 245 4.51 -20.04 -22.16
CA SER A 245 5.57 -19.50 -21.33
C SER A 245 6.89 -19.66 -22.06
N LEU A 246 7.53 -18.55 -22.42
CA LEU A 246 8.88 -18.58 -22.96
C LEU A 246 9.84 -19.21 -21.92
N SER A 247 10.79 -19.99 -22.42
CA SER A 247 11.87 -20.56 -21.60
C SER A 247 12.89 -19.48 -21.23
N GLY A 248 13.67 -19.68 -20.17
CA GLY A 248 14.74 -18.75 -19.76
C GLY A 248 14.29 -17.56 -18.90
N VAL A 249 13.00 -17.38 -18.64
CA VAL A 249 12.50 -16.36 -17.69
C VAL A 249 13.14 -16.58 -16.31
N PRO A 250 13.67 -15.53 -15.64
CA PRO A 250 14.25 -15.64 -14.30
C PRO A 250 13.28 -16.25 -13.28
N GLU A 251 13.81 -17.02 -12.33
CA GLU A 251 13.03 -17.50 -11.19
C GLU A 251 12.53 -16.31 -10.35
N VAL A 252 11.23 -16.30 -10.07
CA VAL A 252 10.59 -15.23 -9.31
C VAL A 252 10.14 -15.71 -7.94
N PHE A 253 10.16 -14.80 -6.97
CA PHE A 253 9.43 -14.96 -5.73
C PHE A 253 7.96 -14.57 -5.97
N ASP A 254 7.06 -15.55 -6.00
CA ASP A 254 5.62 -15.35 -6.21
C ASP A 254 4.85 -15.48 -4.89
N SER A 255 4.45 -14.35 -4.31
CA SER A 255 3.66 -14.25 -3.09
C SER A 255 3.07 -12.85 -3.00
N GLY A 256 1.80 -12.70 -2.63
CA GLY A 256 1.17 -11.38 -2.47
C GLY A 256 1.28 -10.51 -3.74
N GLN A 257 2.05 -9.42 -3.66
CA GLN A 257 2.34 -8.53 -4.80
C GLN A 257 3.63 -8.89 -5.55
N ALA A 258 4.43 -9.84 -5.05
CA ALA A 258 5.67 -10.29 -5.65
C ALA A 258 5.42 -11.15 -6.91
N GLY A 259 6.35 -11.11 -7.86
CA GLY A 259 6.28 -11.94 -9.07
C GLY A 259 7.13 -11.38 -10.22
N LEU A 260 6.75 -11.71 -11.45
CA LEU A 260 7.27 -11.08 -12.67
C LEU A 260 6.49 -9.78 -12.94
N PHE A 261 7.20 -8.69 -13.23
CA PHE A 261 6.63 -7.35 -13.36
C PHE A 261 6.73 -6.83 -14.81
N GLY A 262 7.60 -5.86 -15.06
CA GLY A 262 7.72 -5.16 -16.33
C GLY A 262 8.46 -5.98 -17.37
N VAL A 263 7.99 -5.87 -18.62
CA VAL A 263 8.77 -6.20 -19.81
C VAL A 263 8.95 -4.93 -20.61
N LEU A 264 10.19 -4.60 -20.96
CA LEU A 264 10.54 -3.43 -21.76
C LEU A 264 11.53 -3.84 -22.84
N LEU A 265 11.25 -3.48 -24.09
CA LEU A 265 12.17 -3.75 -25.20
C LEU A 265 13.31 -2.73 -25.22
N SER A 266 14.49 -3.13 -25.69
CA SER A 266 15.58 -2.22 -26.04
C SER A 266 15.11 -1.15 -27.02
N PRO A 267 15.59 0.10 -26.96
CA PRO A 267 15.30 1.12 -27.98
C PRO A 267 15.79 0.68 -29.36
N ARG A 268 16.72 -0.28 -29.42
CA ARG A 268 17.28 -0.88 -30.65
C ARG A 268 16.84 -2.33 -30.84
N PHE A 269 15.64 -2.68 -30.37
CA PHE A 269 15.14 -4.05 -30.39
C PHE A 269 15.23 -4.71 -31.78
N GLU A 270 14.93 -3.98 -32.86
CA GLU A 270 15.04 -4.50 -34.23
C GLU A 270 16.44 -4.99 -34.59
N ASP A 271 17.48 -4.42 -33.98
CA ASP A 271 18.88 -4.77 -34.22
C ASP A 271 19.41 -5.83 -33.24
N ASP A 272 19.03 -5.74 -31.97
CA ASP A 272 19.64 -6.53 -30.88
C ASP A 272 18.73 -7.59 -30.25
N GLN A 273 17.42 -7.53 -30.50
CA GLN A 273 16.38 -8.36 -29.88
C GLN A 273 16.43 -8.37 -28.34
N GLN A 274 17.04 -7.36 -27.72
CA GLN A 274 17.22 -7.32 -26.27
C GLN A 274 15.97 -6.79 -25.57
N LEU A 275 15.61 -7.42 -24.47
CA LEU A 275 14.54 -6.97 -23.58
C LEU A 275 14.99 -7.01 -22.12
N TYR A 276 14.21 -6.32 -21.29
CA TYR A 276 14.46 -6.14 -19.88
C TYR A 276 13.26 -6.63 -19.09
N LEU A 277 13.52 -7.41 -18.05
CA LEU A 277 12.52 -7.95 -17.14
C LEU A 277 12.81 -7.48 -15.73
N SER A 278 11.84 -6.80 -15.11
CA SER A 278 11.86 -6.55 -13.67
C SER A 278 11.04 -7.63 -12.95
N TYR A 279 11.53 -8.07 -11.80
CA TYR A 279 10.91 -9.18 -11.05
C TYR A 279 11.27 -9.13 -9.57
N ALA A 280 10.44 -9.77 -8.74
CA ALA A 280 10.78 -10.05 -7.36
C ALA A 280 11.71 -11.26 -7.29
N CYS A 281 12.89 -11.09 -6.72
CA CYS A 281 13.90 -12.14 -6.56
C CYS A 281 14.13 -12.42 -5.06
N GLY A 282 14.55 -13.65 -4.72
CA GLY A 282 14.80 -14.07 -3.34
C GLY A 282 13.62 -14.86 -2.74
N ASN A 283 13.27 -14.61 -1.48
CA ASN A 283 12.18 -15.32 -0.79
C ASN A 283 11.47 -14.44 0.26
N GLU A 284 10.44 -14.96 0.90
CA GLU A 284 9.62 -14.24 1.89
C GLU A 284 10.44 -13.52 2.99
N LEU A 285 11.57 -14.09 3.42
CA LEU A 285 12.42 -13.53 4.48
C LEU A 285 13.48 -12.54 3.96
N ALA A 286 13.82 -12.61 2.68
CA ALA A 286 14.83 -11.78 2.05
C ALA A 286 14.56 -11.68 0.53
N ASN A 287 13.60 -10.84 0.15
CA ASN A 287 13.27 -10.50 -1.23
C ASN A 287 13.59 -9.04 -1.56
N ARG A 288 13.49 -8.71 -2.84
CA ARG A 288 13.77 -7.39 -3.42
C ARG A 288 13.34 -7.36 -4.88
N THR A 289 13.31 -6.18 -5.49
CA THR A 289 13.16 -6.04 -6.95
C THR A 289 14.53 -6.21 -7.62
N CYS A 290 14.56 -7.03 -8.66
CA CYS A 290 15.71 -7.29 -9.54
C CYS A 290 15.36 -6.88 -10.98
N LEU A 291 16.40 -6.71 -11.79
CA LEU A 291 16.30 -6.42 -13.22
C LEU A 291 17.26 -7.34 -13.98
N ALA A 292 16.75 -7.98 -15.02
CA ALA A 292 17.55 -8.78 -15.94
C ALA A 292 17.42 -8.26 -17.37
N SER A 293 18.51 -8.32 -18.13
CA SER A 293 18.51 -8.20 -19.59
C SER A 293 18.51 -9.60 -20.20
N ALA A 294 17.91 -9.76 -21.38
CA ALA A 294 17.93 -11.00 -22.14
C ALA A 294 17.73 -10.74 -23.63
N THR A 295 18.12 -11.69 -24.48
CA THR A 295 17.86 -11.68 -25.93
C THR A 295 16.63 -12.55 -26.21
N LEU A 296 15.65 -12.03 -26.95
CA LEU A 296 14.49 -12.81 -27.40
C LEU A 296 14.88 -13.72 -28.56
N GLU A 297 14.59 -15.02 -28.42
CA GLU A 297 14.67 -16.02 -29.49
C GLU A 297 13.27 -16.59 -29.79
N ASP A 298 13.15 -17.48 -30.78
CA ASP A 298 11.86 -18.00 -31.25
C ASP A 298 10.97 -18.57 -30.13
N ASN A 299 11.55 -19.32 -29.19
CA ASN A 299 10.81 -20.04 -28.13
C ASN A 299 11.37 -19.77 -26.71
N GLY A 300 12.10 -18.68 -26.51
CA GLY A 300 12.74 -18.44 -25.23
C GLY A 300 13.55 -17.15 -25.14
N LEU A 301 14.17 -17.00 -23.99
CA LEU A 301 15.14 -15.96 -23.69
C LEU A 301 16.53 -16.58 -23.60
N ALA A 302 17.46 -16.02 -24.37
CA ALA A 302 18.89 -16.33 -24.31
C ALA A 302 19.65 -15.21 -23.58
N ASP A 303 20.91 -15.50 -23.19
CA ASP A 303 21.82 -14.54 -22.56
C ASP A 303 21.23 -13.76 -21.37
N VAL A 304 20.39 -14.45 -20.59
CA VAL A 304 19.69 -13.87 -19.44
C VAL A 304 20.73 -13.51 -18.37
N SER A 305 20.83 -12.22 -18.06
CA SER A 305 21.78 -11.68 -17.09
C SER A 305 21.06 -10.75 -16.12
N GLU A 306 21.23 -10.99 -14.82
CA GLU A 306 20.80 -10.02 -13.80
C GLU A 306 21.78 -8.84 -13.79
N ILE A 307 21.27 -7.65 -14.11
CA ILE A 307 22.06 -6.42 -14.25
C ILE A 307 21.86 -5.45 -13.09
N PHE A 308 20.77 -5.60 -12.31
CA PHE A 308 20.56 -4.82 -11.10
C PHE A 308 19.78 -5.58 -10.04
N ARG A 309 20.11 -5.28 -8.77
CA ARG A 309 19.49 -5.88 -7.60
C ARG A 309 19.36 -4.84 -6.49
N ALA A 310 18.13 -4.48 -6.13
CA ALA A 310 17.88 -3.52 -5.05
C ALA A 310 18.46 -3.98 -3.71
N GLN A 311 18.91 -3.02 -2.90
CA GLN A 311 19.48 -3.26 -1.57
C GLN A 311 18.92 -2.27 -0.56
N PRO A 312 18.70 -2.67 0.70
CA PRO A 312 18.87 -4.02 1.24
C PRO A 312 17.76 -4.98 0.79
N ALA A 313 17.88 -6.26 1.16
CA ALA A 313 16.71 -7.16 1.09
C ALA A 313 15.70 -6.78 2.16
N LYS A 314 14.43 -7.06 1.89
CA LYS A 314 13.32 -6.93 2.83
C LYS A 314 12.61 -8.26 3.06
N GLN A 315 11.92 -8.34 4.19
CA GLN A 315 10.93 -9.37 4.48
C GLN A 315 9.55 -8.92 4.01
N GLY A 316 8.68 -9.88 3.64
CA GLY A 316 7.30 -9.61 3.25
C GLY A 316 7.12 -9.41 1.75
N ALA A 317 5.89 -9.55 1.28
CA ALA A 317 5.56 -9.64 -0.14
C ALA A 317 4.75 -8.43 -0.68
N ALA A 318 4.93 -7.26 -0.09
CA ALA A 318 4.31 -6.00 -0.52
C ALA A 318 5.34 -5.02 -1.13
N HIS A 319 4.83 -4.11 -1.97
CA HIS A 319 5.46 -2.87 -2.45
C HIS A 319 6.82 -3.08 -3.08
N PHE A 320 6.81 -3.57 -4.33
CA PHE A 320 8.02 -3.80 -5.12
C PHE A 320 8.29 -2.70 -6.16
N GLY A 321 7.28 -1.90 -6.51
CA GLY A 321 7.34 -1.11 -7.74
C GLY A 321 7.47 -2.03 -8.97
N GLY A 322 8.53 -1.85 -9.74
CA GLY A 322 8.90 -2.73 -10.85
C GLY A 322 8.57 -2.17 -12.24
N ARG A 323 8.18 -0.90 -12.37
CA ARG A 323 7.96 -0.30 -13.69
C ARG A 323 9.29 0.14 -14.31
N LEU A 324 9.38 0.06 -15.63
CA LEU A 324 10.56 0.40 -16.42
C LEU A 324 10.20 1.49 -17.45
N ALA A 325 11.14 2.39 -17.74
CA ALA A 325 11.05 3.31 -18.87
C ALA A 325 12.44 3.71 -19.37
N TRP A 326 12.57 3.95 -20.67
CA TRP A 326 13.75 4.59 -21.24
C TRP A 326 13.64 6.10 -21.14
N LEU A 327 14.76 6.75 -20.86
CA LEU A 327 14.93 8.19 -20.99
C LEU A 327 15.51 8.55 -22.37
N ALA A 328 15.50 9.85 -22.71
CA ALA A 328 15.99 10.37 -23.99
C ALA A 328 17.50 10.14 -24.24
N ASP A 329 18.25 9.78 -23.22
CA ASP A 329 19.69 9.53 -23.25
C ASP A 329 20.06 8.04 -23.26
N ASP A 330 19.07 7.18 -23.57
CA ASP A 330 19.19 5.71 -23.57
C ASP A 330 19.54 5.09 -22.20
N THR A 331 19.33 5.83 -21.10
CA THR A 331 19.36 5.26 -19.75
C THR A 331 17.99 4.71 -19.35
N LEU A 332 18.02 3.74 -18.45
CA LEU A 332 16.88 2.97 -17.98
C LEU A 332 16.48 3.40 -16.57
N ILE A 333 15.19 3.66 -16.40
CA ILE A 333 14.57 3.87 -15.09
C ILE A 333 13.96 2.56 -14.59
N LEU A 334 14.10 2.29 -13.29
CA LEU A 334 13.38 1.25 -12.57
C LEU A 334 12.76 1.82 -11.28
N THR A 335 11.47 1.57 -11.07
CA THR A 335 10.77 2.02 -9.86
C THR A 335 10.84 0.99 -8.73
N LEU A 336 11.00 1.45 -7.48
CA LEU A 336 11.13 0.58 -6.30
C LEU A 336 10.17 1.04 -5.18
N GLY A 337 9.44 0.09 -4.60
CA GLY A 337 8.55 0.36 -3.47
C GLY A 337 9.25 0.34 -2.12
N ASP A 338 8.56 0.84 -1.10
CA ASP A 338 9.03 0.99 0.27
C ASP A 338 8.94 -0.30 1.10
N GLY A 339 8.56 -1.43 0.49
CA GLY A 339 8.37 -2.70 1.19
C GLY A 339 7.26 -2.73 2.24
N PHE A 340 6.40 -1.71 2.30
CA PHE A 340 5.37 -1.43 3.30
C PHE A 340 5.90 -1.17 4.71
N ASP A 341 6.51 -2.17 5.33
CA ASP A 341 7.01 -2.05 6.71
C ASP A 341 8.34 -1.30 6.79
N TYR A 342 8.95 -1.00 5.63
CA TYR A 342 10.24 -0.35 5.51
C TYR A 342 10.09 1.11 5.08
N ARG A 343 8.92 1.75 5.28
CA ARG A 343 8.65 3.13 4.87
C ARG A 343 9.75 4.14 5.27
N GLU A 344 10.35 4.00 6.44
CA GLU A 344 11.43 4.90 6.88
C GLU A 344 12.72 4.77 6.05
N GLN A 345 12.89 3.69 5.29
CA GLN A 345 14.00 3.50 4.34
C GLN A 345 13.85 4.38 3.10
N ALA A 346 12.62 4.81 2.74
CA ALA A 346 12.39 5.71 1.61
C ALA A 346 13.10 7.07 1.75
N GLN A 347 13.55 7.41 2.96
CA GLN A 347 14.30 8.64 3.28
C GLN A 347 15.80 8.39 3.51
N GLN A 348 16.29 7.16 3.28
CA GLN A 348 17.68 6.77 3.50
C GLN A 348 18.37 6.51 2.17
N LEU A 349 19.31 7.38 1.79
CA LEU A 349 20.00 7.28 0.50
C LEU A 349 20.92 6.05 0.41
N GLU A 350 21.33 5.44 1.52
CA GLU A 350 22.03 4.15 1.56
C GLU A 350 21.13 2.95 1.17
N SER A 351 19.83 3.20 0.95
CA SER A 351 18.80 2.21 0.65
C SER A 351 18.10 2.52 -0.67
N HIS A 352 17.92 1.50 -1.50
CA HIS A 352 17.12 1.57 -2.71
C HIS A 352 15.61 1.48 -2.43
N ILE A 353 15.20 1.13 -1.22
CA ILE A 353 13.79 0.94 -0.86
C ILE A 353 13.07 2.30 -0.90
N GLY A 354 11.95 2.38 -1.62
CA GLY A 354 11.18 3.63 -1.77
C GLY A 354 11.88 4.68 -2.64
N SER A 355 12.56 4.24 -3.71
CA SER A 355 13.28 5.10 -4.65
C SER A 355 12.91 4.80 -6.11
N ILE A 356 13.30 5.69 -7.00
CA ILE A 356 13.44 5.40 -8.43
C ILE A 356 14.94 5.39 -8.73
N VAL A 357 15.41 4.37 -9.45
CA VAL A 357 16.82 4.24 -9.85
C VAL A 357 17.00 4.47 -11.34
N ARG A 358 18.16 5.01 -11.74
CA ARG A 358 18.56 5.21 -13.13
C ARG A 358 19.87 4.46 -13.41
N LEU A 359 19.86 3.66 -14.47
CA LEU A 359 20.91 2.74 -14.85
C LEU A 359 21.27 2.94 -16.33
N ASN A 360 22.51 2.64 -16.73
CA ASN A 360 22.82 2.38 -18.13
C ASN A 360 22.14 1.06 -18.56
N SER A 361 22.07 0.81 -19.88
CA SER A 361 21.49 -0.42 -20.44
C SER A 361 22.15 -1.72 -19.96
N ASP A 362 23.43 -1.67 -19.54
CA ASP A 362 24.14 -2.82 -18.97
C ASP A 362 24.01 -2.94 -17.44
N GLY A 363 23.22 -2.06 -16.80
CA GLY A 363 23.05 -1.99 -15.35
C GLY A 363 24.13 -1.20 -14.61
N SER A 364 25.14 -0.67 -15.30
CA SER A 364 26.12 0.22 -14.67
C SER A 364 25.50 1.59 -14.33
N VAL A 365 26.11 2.31 -13.39
CA VAL A 365 25.60 3.62 -12.96
C VAL A 365 25.95 4.71 -13.98
N PRO A 366 24.99 5.53 -14.43
CA PRO A 366 25.28 6.74 -15.19
C PRO A 366 26.16 7.71 -14.39
N ALA A 367 27.20 8.25 -15.03
CA ALA A 367 28.19 9.09 -14.35
C ALA A 367 27.65 10.44 -13.85
N ASP A 368 26.47 10.84 -14.31
CA ASP A 368 25.77 12.08 -13.96
C ASP A 368 24.56 11.84 -13.02
N ASN A 369 24.40 10.64 -12.46
CA ASN A 369 23.38 10.40 -11.44
C ASN A 369 23.58 11.32 -10.22
N PRO A 370 22.49 11.75 -9.55
CA PRO A 370 22.53 12.82 -8.55
C PRO A 370 23.37 12.49 -7.30
N PHE A 371 23.56 11.20 -7.00
CA PHE A 371 24.22 10.74 -5.77
C PHE A 371 25.55 10.02 -5.99
N VAL A 372 26.13 10.04 -7.20
CA VAL A 372 27.38 9.32 -7.51
C VAL A 372 28.59 9.78 -6.70
N GLU A 373 28.61 11.04 -6.25
CA GLU A 373 29.69 11.61 -5.43
C GLU A 373 29.39 11.57 -3.91
N HIS A 374 28.31 10.89 -3.49
CA HIS A 374 27.91 10.77 -2.09
C HIS A 374 28.28 9.39 -1.54
N ASP A 375 29.30 9.34 -0.68
CA ASP A 375 29.82 8.08 -0.11
C ASP A 375 28.77 7.30 0.71
N ASP A 376 27.76 7.99 1.26
CA ASP A 376 26.68 7.42 2.09
C ASP A 376 25.36 7.25 1.31
N ALA A 377 25.43 7.18 -0.03
CA ALA A 377 24.27 6.98 -0.91
C ALA A 377 24.50 5.84 -1.90
N GLN A 378 23.41 5.19 -2.32
CA GLN A 378 23.42 4.30 -3.46
C GLN A 378 23.51 5.15 -4.74
N PRO A 379 24.54 4.97 -5.56
CA PRO A 379 24.79 5.84 -6.71
C PRO A 379 23.75 5.65 -7.84
N GLU A 380 22.99 4.56 -7.83
CA GLU A 380 21.88 4.28 -8.76
C GLU A 380 20.64 5.14 -8.50
N ILE A 381 20.47 5.73 -7.31
CA ILE A 381 19.25 6.49 -6.97
C ILE A 381 19.12 7.72 -7.87
N PHE A 382 17.95 7.86 -8.48
CA PHE A 382 17.54 9.00 -9.28
C PHE A 382 16.62 9.93 -8.48
N SER A 383 15.62 9.40 -7.78
CA SER A 383 14.77 10.13 -6.83
C SER A 383 14.40 9.23 -5.65
N TYR A 384 13.96 9.82 -4.54
CA TYR A 384 13.65 9.08 -3.32
C TYR A 384 12.41 9.65 -2.61
N GLY A 385 12.00 9.03 -1.50
CA GLY A 385 10.79 9.42 -0.78
C GLY A 385 9.52 8.94 -1.45
N HIS A 386 9.55 7.75 -2.06
CA HIS A 386 8.39 7.10 -2.67
C HIS A 386 7.86 5.96 -1.81
N ARG A 387 6.54 5.73 -1.85
CA ARG A 387 5.85 4.62 -1.21
C ARG A 387 5.79 3.38 -2.09
N ASN A 388 5.07 3.42 -3.21
CA ASN A 388 4.92 2.24 -4.08
C ASN A 388 4.52 2.65 -5.50
N VAL A 389 5.53 3.08 -6.26
CA VAL A 389 5.38 3.57 -7.65
C VAL A 389 4.93 2.44 -8.58
N GLN A 390 3.73 2.56 -9.13
CA GLN A 390 3.12 1.52 -9.97
C GLN A 390 3.22 1.83 -11.46
N GLY A 391 2.96 3.07 -11.88
CA GLY A 391 3.00 3.50 -13.27
C GLY A 391 4.07 4.55 -13.50
N LEU A 392 4.59 4.56 -14.73
CA LEU A 392 5.69 5.41 -15.16
C LEU A 392 5.56 5.63 -16.66
N VAL A 393 5.71 6.87 -17.12
CA VAL A 393 5.87 7.19 -18.54
C VAL A 393 6.89 8.29 -18.71
N PHE A 394 7.68 8.21 -19.78
CA PHE A 394 8.59 9.28 -20.18
C PHE A 394 7.97 10.05 -21.34
N ASP A 395 7.73 11.33 -21.12
CA ASP A 395 7.26 12.27 -22.15
C ASP A 395 8.48 12.87 -22.84
N ALA A 396 8.86 12.29 -23.96
CA ALA A 396 10.06 12.67 -24.70
C ALA A 396 9.95 14.08 -25.31
N ASP A 397 8.75 14.52 -25.70
CA ASP A 397 8.53 15.83 -26.31
C ASP A 397 8.78 16.97 -25.31
N ASN A 398 8.45 16.73 -24.03
CA ASN A 398 8.66 17.69 -22.94
C ASN A 398 9.87 17.34 -22.05
N ASN A 399 10.58 16.24 -22.36
CA ASN A 399 11.70 15.71 -21.58
C ASN A 399 11.40 15.60 -20.07
N ARG A 400 10.28 14.97 -19.73
CA ARG A 400 9.85 14.80 -18.32
C ARG A 400 9.44 13.36 -18.03
N LEU A 401 9.80 12.91 -16.83
CA LEU A 401 9.42 11.60 -16.31
C LEU A 401 8.19 11.78 -15.41
N ILE A 402 7.11 11.06 -15.68
CA ILE A 402 5.87 11.15 -14.91
C ILE A 402 5.63 9.80 -14.27
N ALA A 403 5.41 9.79 -12.96
CA ALA A 403 5.12 8.59 -12.21
C ALA A 403 3.83 8.75 -11.42
N HIS A 404 3.20 7.63 -11.09
CA HIS A 404 2.19 7.61 -10.04
C HIS A 404 2.48 6.50 -9.06
N GLU A 405 1.94 6.66 -7.86
CA GLU A 405 2.14 5.73 -6.77
C GLU A 405 0.91 5.52 -5.91
N HIS A 406 0.87 4.36 -5.26
CA HIS A 406 -0.16 4.08 -4.27
C HIS A 406 0.14 4.79 -2.96
N GLY A 407 -0.81 5.57 -2.48
CA GLY A 407 -0.90 5.99 -1.09
C GLY A 407 -1.33 4.85 -0.17
N PRO A 408 -1.38 5.10 1.15
CA PRO A 408 -1.94 4.16 2.11
C PRO A 408 -3.48 4.12 2.00
N ARG A 409 -4.22 4.68 2.96
CA ARG A 409 -5.68 4.87 2.85
C ARG A 409 -5.96 6.28 2.34
N GLY A 410 -6.07 6.42 1.02
CA GLY A 410 -5.99 7.73 0.36
C GLY A 410 -4.54 8.10 0.06
N GLY A 411 -4.34 9.24 -0.62
CA GLY A 411 -3.02 9.76 -0.94
C GLY A 411 -2.34 9.06 -2.12
N ASP A 412 -3.09 8.54 -3.09
CA ASP A 412 -2.47 8.12 -4.36
C ASP A 412 -2.04 9.38 -5.12
N GLU A 413 -0.87 9.36 -5.76
CA GLU A 413 -0.27 10.58 -6.29
C GLU A 413 0.12 10.44 -7.77
N ILE A 414 0.05 11.54 -8.53
CA ILE A 414 0.86 11.74 -9.75
C ILE A 414 1.98 12.73 -9.42
N ASN A 415 3.21 12.34 -9.77
CA ASN A 415 4.43 13.08 -9.52
C ASN A 415 5.19 13.31 -10.84
N ILE A 416 5.70 14.54 -11.03
CA ILE A 416 6.71 14.85 -12.06
C ILE A 416 8.07 14.60 -11.44
N ILE A 417 8.79 13.61 -11.96
CA ILE A 417 10.01 13.07 -11.36
C ILE A 417 11.25 13.88 -11.79
N GLU A 418 11.94 14.43 -10.80
CA GLU A 418 13.18 15.19 -10.96
C GLU A 418 14.38 14.48 -10.31
N ALA A 419 15.55 14.64 -10.92
CA ALA A 419 16.79 14.04 -10.43
C ALA A 419 17.19 14.65 -9.08
N GLY A 420 17.42 13.78 -8.08
CA GLY A 420 17.84 14.13 -6.73
C GLY A 420 16.69 14.57 -5.80
N ALA A 421 15.46 14.67 -6.32
CA ALA A 421 14.32 15.15 -5.57
C ALA A 421 13.78 14.12 -4.56
N ASN A 422 13.13 14.64 -3.51
CA ASN A 422 12.49 13.88 -2.44
C ASN A 422 10.97 14.03 -2.54
N TYR A 423 10.24 12.95 -2.75
CA TYR A 423 8.77 12.95 -2.87
C TYR A 423 8.06 12.77 -1.52
N GLY A 424 8.82 12.87 -0.42
CA GLY A 424 8.27 13.13 0.90
C GLY A 424 7.75 11.92 1.66
N TRP A 425 7.48 10.76 1.06
CA TRP A 425 7.04 9.60 1.83
C TRP A 425 8.13 9.10 2.80
N PRO A 426 7.83 8.80 4.08
CA PRO A 426 6.55 8.94 4.79
C PRO A 426 6.46 10.23 5.64
N ILE A 427 7.36 11.20 5.42
CA ILE A 427 7.43 12.50 6.10
C ILE A 427 6.19 13.34 5.77
N ALA A 428 5.75 13.35 4.53
CA ALA A 428 4.54 14.00 4.04
C ALA A 428 3.65 13.00 3.29
N THR A 429 2.33 13.08 3.47
CA THR A 429 1.32 12.38 2.67
C THR A 429 -0.08 12.89 3.04
N GLY A 430 -1.00 12.98 2.06
CA GLY A 430 -2.43 13.17 2.34
C GLY A 430 -3.14 11.91 2.84
N GLY A 431 -2.49 10.75 2.76
CA GLY A 431 -3.06 9.46 3.15
C GLY A 431 -3.03 9.19 4.66
N LEU A 432 -4.00 8.39 5.13
CA LEU A 432 -4.02 7.84 6.48
C LEU A 432 -3.48 6.41 6.50
N ASP A 433 -3.05 5.95 7.67
CA ASP A 433 -2.86 4.52 7.89
C ASP A 433 -4.23 3.81 7.75
N TYR A 434 -4.25 2.55 7.30
CA TYR A 434 -5.50 1.80 7.13
C TYR A 434 -6.30 1.67 8.43
N THR A 435 -5.64 1.78 9.58
CA THR A 435 -6.29 1.83 10.89
C THR A 435 -7.01 3.13 11.21
N GLY A 436 -6.85 4.15 10.38
CA GLY A 436 -7.33 5.52 10.59
C GLY A 436 -6.35 6.40 11.37
N ALA A 437 -5.23 5.86 11.86
CA ALA A 437 -4.16 6.67 12.44
C ALA A 437 -3.49 7.55 11.37
N ARG A 438 -2.87 8.65 11.77
CA ARG A 438 -2.01 9.42 10.87
C ARG A 438 -0.70 8.70 10.61
N VAL A 439 -0.28 8.62 9.34
CA VAL A 439 1.10 8.24 8.97
C VAL A 439 2.06 9.32 9.42
N THR A 440 1.71 10.57 9.18
CA THR A 440 2.44 11.79 9.53
C THR A 440 1.46 12.92 9.86
N PRO A 441 1.86 13.94 10.65
CA PRO A 441 1.06 15.16 10.79
C PRO A 441 1.12 16.10 9.58
N PHE A 442 1.94 15.82 8.57
CA PHE A 442 2.24 16.74 7.48
C PHE A 442 1.67 16.25 6.14
N GLU A 443 0.96 17.12 5.44
CA GLU A 443 0.57 16.92 4.04
C GLU A 443 1.65 17.48 3.08
N ASP A 444 2.45 18.42 3.57
CA ASP A 444 3.61 19.02 2.89
C ASP A 444 4.73 19.20 3.93
N TYR A 445 5.99 19.05 3.52
CA TYR A 445 7.14 19.28 4.39
C TYR A 445 8.30 19.97 3.66
N PRO A 446 9.02 20.92 4.28
CA PRO A 446 10.14 21.59 3.62
C PRO A 446 11.20 20.60 3.11
N GLY A 447 11.56 20.76 1.83
CA GLY A 447 12.53 19.88 1.15
C GLY A 447 11.92 18.63 0.55
N THR A 448 10.59 18.57 0.43
CA THR A 448 9.87 17.55 -0.35
C THR A 448 9.11 18.19 -1.51
N GLU A 449 8.98 17.47 -2.61
CA GLU A 449 8.18 17.89 -3.76
C GLU A 449 6.71 17.50 -3.58
N PRO A 450 5.76 18.41 -3.87
CA PRO A 450 4.33 18.09 -3.83
C PRO A 450 3.89 17.31 -5.07
N PRO A 451 2.82 16.49 -4.96
CA PRO A 451 2.24 15.85 -6.13
C PRO A 451 1.50 16.84 -7.02
N ALA A 452 1.53 16.59 -8.33
CA ALA A 452 0.73 17.32 -9.31
C ALA A 452 -0.78 17.03 -9.15
N LEU A 453 -1.12 15.83 -8.65
CA LEU A 453 -2.47 15.40 -8.33
C LEU A 453 -2.44 14.35 -7.21
N GLU A 454 -3.38 14.46 -6.28
CA GLU A 454 -3.63 13.46 -5.24
C GLU A 454 -5.08 12.94 -5.30
N TRP A 455 -5.27 11.62 -5.23
CA TRP A 455 -6.57 10.99 -5.02
C TRP A 455 -6.78 10.54 -3.57
N THR A 456 -7.76 11.17 -2.93
CA THR A 456 -8.29 10.75 -1.63
C THR A 456 -9.83 10.72 -1.70
N PRO A 457 -10.48 9.53 -1.74
CA PRO A 457 -9.91 8.19 -1.51
C PRO A 457 -9.06 7.66 -2.68
N SER A 458 -8.17 6.70 -2.36
CA SER A 458 -7.31 6.00 -3.30
C SER A 458 -8.10 5.24 -4.38
N ILE A 459 -7.68 5.39 -5.64
CA ILE A 459 -8.17 4.62 -6.79
C ILE A 459 -7.33 3.35 -7.04
N ALA A 460 -6.18 3.24 -6.36
CA ALA A 460 -5.11 2.27 -6.57
C ALA A 460 -4.64 2.27 -8.04
N PRO A 461 -3.99 3.37 -8.49
CA PRO A 461 -3.58 3.54 -9.88
C PRO A 461 -2.54 2.48 -10.29
N SER A 462 -2.52 2.07 -11.56
CA SER A 462 -1.74 0.92 -12.03
C SER A 462 -0.86 1.22 -13.26
N GLY A 463 -1.12 0.64 -14.43
CA GLY A 463 -0.42 1.06 -15.64
C GLY A 463 -0.86 2.45 -16.07
N MET A 464 0.04 3.13 -16.78
CA MET A 464 -0.20 4.47 -17.29
C MET A 464 0.36 4.56 -18.70
N ALA A 465 -0.38 5.23 -19.59
CA ALA A 465 0.09 5.63 -20.89
C ALA A 465 -0.11 7.14 -21.06
N LEU A 466 0.88 7.83 -21.63
CA LEU A 466 0.67 9.15 -22.21
C LEU A 466 0.15 8.94 -23.63
N TYR A 467 -1.05 9.43 -23.93
CA TYR A 467 -1.66 9.19 -25.22
C TYR A 467 -1.19 10.20 -26.26
N SER A 468 -0.67 9.70 -27.38
CA SER A 468 -0.17 10.46 -28.53
C SER A 468 -0.74 9.98 -29.87
N GLY A 469 -1.66 9.01 -29.84
CA GLY A 469 -2.25 8.43 -31.04
C GLY A 469 -3.30 9.32 -31.71
N ASP A 470 -3.58 9.04 -32.98
CA ASP A 470 -4.58 9.78 -33.77
C ASP A 470 -5.99 9.17 -33.71
N LEU A 471 -6.16 7.97 -33.14
CA LEU A 471 -7.47 7.29 -33.10
C LEU A 471 -8.44 7.95 -32.11
N PHE A 472 -7.95 8.60 -31.07
CA PHE A 472 -8.74 9.37 -30.09
C PHE A 472 -8.19 10.79 -29.96
N PRO A 473 -8.42 11.68 -30.94
CA PRO A 473 -7.85 13.04 -30.94
C PRO A 473 -8.12 13.83 -29.65
N GLU A 474 -9.26 13.59 -29.00
CA GLU A 474 -9.67 14.24 -27.75
C GLU A 474 -8.88 13.80 -26.52
N TRP A 475 -8.08 12.73 -26.62
CA TRP A 475 -7.22 12.21 -25.55
C TRP A 475 -5.74 12.55 -25.75
N GLN A 476 -5.36 13.19 -26.86
CA GLN A 476 -3.96 13.52 -27.15
C GLN A 476 -3.35 14.42 -26.06
N GLY A 477 -2.20 14.00 -25.55
CA GLY A 477 -1.49 14.67 -24.47
C GLY A 477 -1.99 14.34 -23.06
N ASP A 478 -3.12 13.62 -22.92
CA ASP A 478 -3.64 13.19 -21.63
C ASP A 478 -3.00 11.86 -21.19
N LEU A 479 -2.93 11.66 -19.88
CA LEU A 479 -2.56 10.39 -19.26
C LEU A 479 -3.78 9.50 -19.14
N LEU A 480 -3.63 8.22 -19.49
CA LEU A 480 -4.62 7.17 -19.27
C LEU A 480 -4.11 6.25 -18.16
N VAL A 481 -4.71 6.34 -16.98
CA VAL A 481 -4.25 5.68 -15.76
C VAL A 481 -5.23 4.56 -15.38
N GLY A 482 -4.78 3.31 -15.43
CA GLY A 482 -5.59 2.18 -14.97
C GLY A 482 -5.84 2.26 -13.46
N ALA A 483 -7.02 1.85 -13.00
CA ALA A 483 -7.37 1.82 -11.58
C ALA A 483 -7.78 0.41 -11.13
N LEU A 484 -7.11 -0.07 -10.07
CA LEU A 484 -7.35 -1.40 -9.51
C LEU A 484 -8.57 -1.43 -8.60
N VAL A 485 -8.83 -0.38 -7.82
CA VAL A 485 -9.97 -0.32 -6.88
C VAL A 485 -11.22 0.19 -7.57
N ASN A 486 -11.12 1.28 -8.35
CA ASN A 486 -12.26 1.82 -9.08
C ASN A 486 -12.70 0.96 -10.28
N LYS A 487 -11.82 0.08 -10.79
CA LYS A 487 -12.12 -0.83 -11.92
C LYS A 487 -12.46 -0.11 -13.23
N GLU A 488 -11.68 0.92 -13.53
CA GLU A 488 -11.82 1.78 -14.70
C GLU A 488 -10.45 2.29 -15.14
N VAL A 489 -10.40 3.11 -16.19
CA VAL A 489 -9.24 3.94 -16.56
C VAL A 489 -9.58 5.40 -16.29
N ARG A 490 -8.75 6.12 -15.56
CA ARG A 490 -8.89 7.58 -15.37
C ARG A 490 -8.16 8.31 -16.48
N ARG A 491 -8.83 9.27 -17.13
CA ARG A 491 -8.19 10.21 -18.04
C ARG A 491 -7.76 11.43 -17.24
N VAL A 492 -6.46 11.71 -17.22
CA VAL A 492 -5.87 12.79 -16.44
C VAL A 492 -5.15 13.76 -17.36
N ARG A 493 -5.45 15.05 -17.23
CA ARG A 493 -4.81 16.11 -18.01
C ARG A 493 -3.77 16.82 -17.17
N LEU A 494 -2.54 16.95 -17.69
CA LEU A 494 -1.52 17.78 -17.10
C LEU A 494 -1.73 19.25 -17.50
N SER A 495 -1.42 20.19 -16.60
CA SER A 495 -1.28 21.59 -16.96
C SER A 495 -0.10 21.80 -17.92
N ASP A 496 -0.07 22.90 -18.66
CA ASP A 496 1.00 23.22 -19.61
C ASP A 496 2.40 23.22 -18.96
N ASP A 497 2.49 23.67 -17.70
CA ASP A 497 3.71 23.70 -16.89
C ASP A 497 3.94 22.41 -16.09
N ALA A 498 3.04 21.43 -16.19
CA ALA A 498 3.00 20.19 -15.42
C ALA A 498 3.04 20.35 -13.89
N ALA A 499 2.78 21.56 -13.37
CA ALA A 499 2.73 21.79 -11.93
C ALA A 499 1.46 21.20 -11.29
N ASN A 500 0.42 20.94 -12.09
CA ASN A 500 -0.85 20.37 -11.63
C ASN A 500 -1.38 19.35 -12.64
N ALA A 501 -2.25 18.45 -12.19
CA ALA A 501 -3.04 17.58 -13.05
C ALA A 501 -4.52 17.59 -12.63
N GLU A 502 -5.40 17.38 -13.61
CA GLU A 502 -6.85 17.30 -13.43
C GLU A 502 -7.35 15.92 -13.82
N ASP A 503 -8.05 15.24 -12.91
CA ASP A 503 -8.78 14.01 -13.20
C ASP A 503 -10.07 14.33 -13.97
N VAL A 504 -10.05 14.14 -15.28
CA VAL A 504 -11.08 14.62 -16.21
C VAL A 504 -12.31 13.72 -16.19
N GLU A 505 -12.13 12.40 -16.33
CA GLU A 505 -13.23 11.43 -16.38
C GLU A 505 -12.76 9.99 -16.12
N GLY A 506 -13.74 9.12 -15.83
CA GLY A 506 -13.56 7.66 -15.82
C GLY A 506 -13.99 7.06 -17.16
N LEU A 507 -13.18 6.14 -17.68
CA LEU A 507 -13.35 5.42 -18.93
C LEU A 507 -13.44 3.91 -18.68
N PHE A 508 -14.21 3.20 -19.50
CA PHE A 508 -14.29 1.74 -19.52
C PHE A 508 -14.80 1.10 -18.21
N GLY A 509 -15.56 1.84 -17.39
CA GLY A 509 -16.13 1.33 -16.14
C GLY A 509 -17.12 0.18 -16.34
N GLU A 510 -17.71 0.07 -17.53
CA GLU A 510 -18.59 -1.03 -17.96
C GLU A 510 -17.91 -2.41 -17.96
N LEU A 511 -16.57 -2.46 -17.90
CA LEU A 511 -15.83 -3.70 -17.79
C LEU A 511 -15.94 -4.35 -16.41
N GLU A 512 -16.27 -3.57 -15.37
CA GLU A 512 -16.29 -3.97 -13.95
C GLU A 512 -15.04 -4.75 -13.48
N ALA A 513 -13.89 -4.50 -14.14
CA ALA A 513 -12.66 -5.25 -14.00
C ALA A 513 -11.53 -4.37 -13.45
N ARG A 514 -10.72 -4.93 -12.55
CA ARG A 514 -9.52 -4.27 -12.04
C ARG A 514 -8.53 -4.08 -13.19
N ILE A 515 -8.16 -2.84 -13.52
CA ILE A 515 -7.23 -2.57 -14.63
C ILE A 515 -5.80 -2.57 -14.08
N ARG A 516 -4.92 -3.40 -14.65
CA ARG A 516 -3.51 -3.55 -14.25
C ARG A 516 -2.56 -2.76 -15.13
N ASP A 517 -2.72 -2.81 -16.43
CA ASP A 517 -1.86 -2.07 -17.35
C ASP A 517 -2.69 -1.36 -18.41
N VAL A 518 -2.19 -0.21 -18.84
CA VAL A 518 -2.74 0.60 -19.94
C VAL A 518 -1.58 0.92 -20.87
N ARG A 519 -1.75 0.63 -22.16
CA ARG A 519 -0.75 0.90 -23.20
C ARG A 519 -1.43 1.50 -24.42
N GLN A 520 -0.74 2.42 -25.07
CA GLN A 520 -1.04 2.77 -26.45
C GLN A 520 -0.38 1.75 -27.38
N GLY A 521 -1.17 1.14 -28.27
CA GLY A 521 -0.66 0.31 -29.36
C GLY A 521 -0.02 1.15 -30.47
N PRO A 522 0.83 0.54 -31.31
CA PRO A 522 1.52 1.26 -32.40
C PRO A 522 0.57 1.91 -33.41
N GLU A 523 -0.67 1.43 -33.50
CA GLU A 523 -1.73 1.99 -34.34
C GLU A 523 -2.55 3.10 -33.67
N GLY A 524 -2.27 3.43 -32.40
CA GLY A 524 -3.01 4.42 -31.63
C GLY A 524 -4.22 3.88 -30.86
N ALA A 525 -4.46 2.57 -30.87
CA ALA A 525 -5.50 1.93 -30.04
C ALA A 525 -5.05 1.85 -28.57
N ILE A 526 -6.00 1.71 -27.65
CA ILE A 526 -5.68 1.49 -26.23
C ILE A 526 -5.76 0.01 -25.91
N TYR A 527 -4.75 -0.52 -25.22
CA TYR A 527 -4.69 -1.89 -24.75
C TYR A 527 -4.73 -1.94 -23.23
N LEU A 528 -5.57 -2.83 -22.70
CA LEU A 528 -5.79 -2.98 -21.26
C LEU A 528 -5.46 -4.40 -20.82
N LEU A 529 -4.76 -4.53 -19.69
CA LEU A 529 -4.62 -5.79 -18.95
C LEU A 529 -5.50 -5.75 -17.70
N THR A 530 -6.21 -6.85 -17.41
CA THR A 530 -7.00 -6.95 -16.17
C THR A 530 -6.29 -7.77 -15.07
N ASP A 531 -6.34 -7.29 -13.82
CA ASP A 531 -5.75 -7.97 -12.65
C ASP A 531 -6.72 -9.03 -12.09
N SER A 532 -6.62 -10.25 -12.59
CA SER A 532 -7.44 -11.40 -12.18
C SER A 532 -6.71 -12.72 -12.39
N PRO A 533 -7.03 -13.79 -11.64
CA PRO A 533 -6.59 -15.15 -11.98
C PRO A 533 -7.01 -15.60 -13.39
N GLN A 534 -8.06 -14.99 -13.94
CA GLN A 534 -8.55 -15.16 -15.32
C GLN A 534 -8.55 -13.78 -16.00
N GLY A 535 -7.39 -13.15 -16.02
CA GLY A 535 -7.14 -11.87 -16.67
C GLY A 535 -7.31 -11.93 -18.19
N ARG A 536 -7.45 -10.74 -18.77
CA ARG A 536 -7.70 -10.53 -20.20
C ARG A 536 -6.76 -9.47 -20.75
N LEU A 537 -6.47 -9.60 -22.05
CA LEU A 537 -5.94 -8.53 -22.89
C LEU A 537 -7.09 -7.98 -23.73
N LEU A 538 -7.37 -6.69 -23.55
CA LEU A 538 -8.44 -5.98 -24.25
C LEU A 538 -7.83 -4.94 -25.18
N ARG A 539 -8.50 -4.68 -26.30
CA ARG A 539 -8.16 -3.62 -27.25
C ARG A 539 -9.36 -2.69 -27.40
N VAL A 540 -9.10 -1.39 -27.38
CA VAL A 540 -10.11 -0.34 -27.48
C VAL A 540 -9.80 0.52 -28.70
N THR A 541 -10.79 0.68 -29.58
CA THR A 541 -10.71 1.54 -30.77
C THR A 541 -11.96 2.43 -30.84
N PRO A 542 -11.94 3.55 -31.57
CA PRO A 542 -13.15 4.29 -31.89
C PRO A 542 -14.15 3.40 -32.65
N GLN A 543 -15.44 3.77 -32.63
CA GLN A 543 -16.47 3.11 -33.45
C GLN A 543 -16.42 3.49 -34.93
#